data_AF-A0A9P1C9U8-F1
#
_entry.id   AF-A0A9P1C9U8-F1
#
_cell.length_a   1.000
_cell.length_b   1.000
_cell.length_c   1.000
_cell.angle_alpha   90.00
_cell.angle_beta   90.00
_cell.angle_gamma   90.00
#
_symmetry.space_group_name_H-M   'P 1'
#
loop_
_entity.id
_entity.type
_entity.pdbx_description
1 polymer ?
#
loop_
_entity_poly.entity_id
_entity_poly.type
_entity_poly.pdbx_seq_one_letter_code
_entity_poly.pdbx_strand_id
1 'polypeptide(L)'
;MSAKRRRVELSQPSPVKSEDEERPQESEEVPQESPLDPAVAQTAGVEDLAPYHEFHRFKPKKVASSVSKHIGLNLDTHTLGIPLLAAFFQRYSPLESTEANGKLPSSKGLHWNFSYERKGNEVKATLTACALNGQRFEGKWSINDYQAEQSATKVFRDDPEVREIAKKLPPSMKRIRENLRFNKQERALMENARIRVSDVTIALSRAVYMQFRDKFHCRTALWDGNA
;
A
#
# COMPACT_ATOMS: atom_id res chain seq x y z
N MET A 1 -17.55 41.69 -48.92
CA MET A 1 -16.17 41.57 -48.40
C MET A 1 -16.08 40.15 -47.84
N SER A 2 -15.37 39.17 -48.41
CA SER A 2 -14.05 39.18 -49.07
C SER A 2 -12.96 39.61 -48.08
N ALA A 3 -11.98 38.80 -47.68
CA ALA A 3 -11.67 37.39 -47.99
C ALA A 3 -11.08 36.72 -46.71
N LYS A 4 -10.39 35.56 -46.65
CA LYS A 4 -9.60 34.78 -47.64
C LYS A 4 -9.36 33.35 -47.10
N ARG A 5 -9.39 32.32 -47.96
CA ARG A 5 -9.04 30.92 -47.59
C ARG A 5 -7.55 30.60 -47.87
N ARG A 6 -6.96 29.73 -47.04
CA ARG A 6 -5.69 28.97 -47.19
C ARG A 6 -5.85 27.68 -46.34
N ARG A 7 -5.55 26.43 -46.74
CA ARG A 7 -4.89 25.81 -47.92
C ARG A 7 -3.45 26.32 -48.17
N VAL A 8 -2.40 25.52 -48.31
CA VAL A 8 -2.13 24.06 -48.45
C VAL A 8 -0.76 23.80 -47.73
N GLU A 9 -0.21 22.64 -47.34
CA GLU A 9 -0.37 21.16 -47.49
C GLU A 9 -0.15 20.48 -46.10
N LEU A 10 -0.26 19.18 -45.79
CA LEU A 10 -0.37 17.89 -46.52
C LEU A 10 0.94 17.24 -47.05
N SER A 11 1.78 16.65 -46.18
CA SER A 11 3.00 15.92 -46.59
C SER A 11 3.27 14.63 -45.78
N GLN A 12 3.20 13.50 -46.49
CA GLN A 12 3.67 12.13 -46.19
C GLN A 12 3.64 11.34 -47.52
N PRO A 13 4.35 10.20 -47.68
CA PRO A 13 5.41 9.61 -46.84
C PRO A 13 6.73 9.45 -47.63
N SER A 14 7.72 8.74 -47.07
CA SER A 14 8.71 7.98 -47.85
C SER A 14 9.25 6.79 -47.04
N PRO A 15 9.45 5.61 -47.63
CA PRO A 15 9.95 4.42 -46.93
C PRO A 15 11.48 4.38 -46.88
N VAL A 16 12.02 3.74 -45.85
CA VAL A 16 13.43 3.29 -45.82
C VAL A 16 13.46 1.76 -45.84
N LYS A 17 14.44 1.24 -46.55
CA LYS A 17 14.57 -0.15 -47.01
C LYS A 17 14.69 -1.15 -45.86
N SER A 18 14.24 -2.38 -46.16
CA SER A 18 14.74 -3.62 -45.57
C SER A 18 16.21 -3.84 -45.90
N GLU A 19 16.96 -4.37 -44.93
CA GLU A 19 18.13 -5.21 -45.19
C GLU A 19 17.96 -6.48 -44.33
N ASP A 20 18.07 -7.65 -44.96
CA ASP A 20 18.09 -8.95 -44.29
C ASP A 20 19.51 -9.22 -43.80
N GLU A 21 19.66 -9.73 -42.57
CA GLU A 21 20.92 -10.33 -42.13
C GLU A 21 20.63 -11.65 -41.40
N GLU A 22 21.05 -12.76 -42.01
CA GLU A 22 20.89 -14.12 -41.49
C GLU A 22 22.00 -14.49 -40.50
N ARG A 23 21.69 -15.49 -39.65
CA ARG A 23 22.62 -16.36 -38.88
C ARG A 23 23.38 -15.72 -37.71
N PRO A 24 23.95 -16.56 -36.80
CA PRO A 24 23.82 -18.03 -36.70
C PRO A 24 22.85 -18.48 -35.59
N GLN A 25 22.46 -19.76 -35.65
CA GLN A 25 21.98 -20.46 -34.46
C GLN A 25 23.20 -21.00 -33.71
N GLU A 26 23.49 -20.48 -32.51
CA GLU A 26 24.36 -21.16 -31.55
C GLU A 26 23.51 -21.87 -30.52
N SER A 27 23.71 -23.19 -30.41
CA SER A 27 23.03 -24.04 -29.44
C SER A 27 23.89 -24.17 -28.19
N GLU A 28 23.71 -23.26 -27.23
CA GLU A 28 24.26 -23.49 -25.89
C GLU A 28 23.47 -24.58 -25.14
N GLU A 29 24.18 -25.31 -24.29
CA GLU A 29 23.68 -26.52 -23.64
C GLU A 29 22.60 -26.20 -22.59
N VAL A 30 21.56 -27.03 -22.52
CA VAL A 30 20.59 -26.98 -21.41
C VAL A 30 21.24 -27.59 -20.17
N PRO A 31 21.49 -26.82 -19.08
CA PRO A 31 21.92 -27.41 -17.83
C PRO A 31 20.73 -28.18 -17.26
N GLN A 32 20.87 -29.50 -17.09
CA GLN A 32 19.90 -30.30 -16.34
C GLN A 32 20.06 -30.01 -14.84
N GLU A 33 19.48 -28.90 -14.38
CA GLU A 33 19.30 -28.70 -12.94
C GLU A 33 18.47 -29.85 -12.37
N SER A 34 19.11 -30.62 -11.50
CA SER A 34 18.48 -31.74 -10.82
C SER A 34 17.42 -31.24 -9.83
N PRO A 35 16.42 -32.06 -9.45
CA PRO A 35 15.38 -31.63 -8.52
C PRO A 35 15.98 -31.17 -7.18
N LEU A 36 15.84 -29.88 -6.87
CA LEU A 36 16.26 -29.33 -5.58
C LEU A 36 15.40 -29.93 -4.46
N ASP A 37 16.04 -30.43 -3.41
CA ASP A 37 15.37 -30.98 -2.24
C ASP A 37 14.37 -29.99 -1.62
N PRO A 38 13.16 -30.42 -1.23
CA PRO A 38 12.14 -29.56 -0.62
C PRO A 38 12.45 -29.15 0.84
N ALA A 39 13.73 -29.11 1.22
CA ALA A 39 14.23 -28.93 2.58
C ALA A 39 14.88 -27.55 2.85
N VAL A 40 15.09 -26.72 1.82
CA VAL A 40 15.81 -25.42 1.95
C VAL A 40 14.89 -24.22 1.65
N ALA A 41 13.74 -24.18 2.33
CA ALA A 41 12.88 -22.99 2.41
C ALA A 41 13.08 -22.24 3.75
N GLN A 42 14.34 -22.01 4.15
CA GLN A 42 14.68 -21.44 5.45
C GLN A 42 14.53 -19.90 5.49
N THR A 43 13.36 -19.47 5.97
CA THR A 43 13.19 -18.38 6.96
C THR A 43 13.98 -17.08 6.76
N ALA A 44 13.99 -16.53 5.55
CA ALA A 44 14.39 -15.15 5.33
C ALA A 44 13.45 -14.16 6.06
N GLY A 45 13.84 -13.68 7.25
CA GLY A 45 13.34 -12.40 7.79
C GLY A 45 12.62 -12.37 9.15
N VAL A 46 12.80 -13.33 10.07
CA VAL A 46 12.20 -13.20 11.44
C VAL A 46 13.15 -13.52 12.62
N GLU A 47 14.16 -14.38 12.45
CA GLU A 47 14.70 -15.14 13.60
C GLU A 47 15.74 -14.40 14.49
N ASP A 48 16.41 -13.33 14.03
CA ASP A 48 17.31 -12.55 14.89
C ASP A 48 16.59 -11.43 15.67
N LEU A 49 15.61 -11.85 16.49
CA LEU A 49 15.01 -11.03 17.54
C LEU A 49 15.64 -11.31 18.93
N ALA A 50 16.68 -12.13 19.00
CA ALA A 50 17.38 -12.52 20.23
C ALA A 50 17.73 -11.33 21.16
N PRO A 51 18.37 -10.23 20.71
CA PRO A 51 18.69 -9.10 21.58
C PRO A 51 17.46 -8.32 22.10
N TYR A 52 16.25 -8.60 21.58
CA TYR A 52 15.02 -7.96 22.04
C TYR A 52 14.30 -8.72 23.17
N HIS A 53 14.76 -9.92 23.55
CA HIS A 53 14.11 -10.71 24.60
C HIS A 53 14.19 -10.06 26.00
N GLU A 54 15.20 -9.24 26.31
CA GLU A 54 15.19 -8.46 27.57
C GLU A 54 14.06 -7.42 27.63
N PHE A 55 13.60 -6.95 26.46
CA PHE A 55 12.48 -6.01 26.36
C PHE A 55 11.09 -6.67 26.48
N HIS A 56 10.99 -7.96 26.84
CA HIS A 56 9.71 -8.61 27.22
C HIS A 56 9.01 -7.95 28.43
N ARG A 57 9.67 -7.01 29.12
CA ARG A 57 9.03 -6.08 30.07
C ARG A 57 8.03 -5.12 29.40
N PHE A 58 8.21 -4.79 28.13
CA PHE A 58 7.18 -4.11 27.34
C PHE A 58 5.97 -5.03 27.21
N LYS A 59 4.80 -4.52 27.58
CA LYS A 59 3.55 -5.27 27.54
C LYS A 59 2.70 -4.76 26.37
N PRO A 60 2.97 -5.17 25.12
CA PRO A 60 2.15 -4.77 23.96
C PRO A 60 0.67 -5.16 24.14
N LYS A 61 0.38 -6.21 24.93
CA LYS A 61 -0.98 -6.55 25.41
C LYS A 61 -1.69 -5.37 26.09
N LYS A 62 -1.00 -4.59 26.94
CA LYS A 62 -1.55 -3.38 27.60
C LYS A 62 -1.79 -2.25 26.58
N VAL A 63 -0.87 -2.04 25.66
CA VAL A 63 -0.98 -1.00 24.62
C VAL A 63 -2.16 -1.29 23.70
N ALA A 64 -2.28 -2.52 23.21
CA ALA A 64 -3.40 -2.99 22.40
C ALA A 64 -4.74 -2.82 23.13
N SER A 65 -4.82 -3.24 24.40
CA SER A 65 -6.01 -3.04 25.23
C SER A 65 -6.37 -1.54 25.38
N SER A 66 -5.40 -0.66 25.58
CA SER A 66 -5.61 0.80 25.71
C SER A 66 -6.16 1.46 24.43
N VAL A 67 -5.67 1.04 23.26
CA VAL A 67 -6.04 1.64 21.96
C VAL A 67 -7.11 0.86 21.19
N SER A 68 -7.62 -0.26 21.73
CA SER A 68 -8.70 -1.07 21.15
C SER A 68 -10.00 -0.29 20.89
N LYS A 69 -10.32 0.71 21.72
CA LYS A 69 -11.39 1.69 21.50
C LYS A 69 -11.23 2.59 20.26
N HIS A 70 -10.18 2.38 19.46
CA HIS A 70 -9.92 3.04 18.18
C HIS A 70 -9.84 2.04 17.00
N ILE A 71 -10.25 0.79 17.20
CA ILE A 71 -10.64 -0.13 16.13
C ILE A 71 -11.82 0.51 15.37
N GLY A 72 -11.84 0.30 14.07
CA GLY A 72 -12.80 0.90 13.15
C GLY A 72 -12.35 2.25 12.58
N LEU A 73 -12.90 2.56 11.41
CA LEU A 73 -12.75 3.83 10.70
C LEU A 73 -14.13 4.30 10.22
N ASN A 74 -14.55 5.49 10.66
CA ASN A 74 -15.79 6.10 10.16
C ASN A 74 -15.51 6.85 8.85
N LEU A 75 -15.78 6.20 7.71
CA LEU A 75 -15.50 6.76 6.39
C LEU A 75 -16.29 8.05 6.09
N ASP A 76 -17.47 8.22 6.70
CA ASP A 76 -18.31 9.41 6.49
C ASP A 76 -17.74 10.67 7.17
N THR A 77 -16.74 10.53 8.06
CA THR A 77 -16.00 11.68 8.65
C THR A 77 -14.82 12.17 7.79
N HIS A 78 -14.55 11.54 6.64
CA HIS A 78 -13.42 11.88 5.77
C HIS A 78 -13.85 12.54 4.46
N THR A 79 -13.12 13.58 4.05
CA THR A 79 -13.26 14.22 2.74
C THR A 79 -12.98 13.22 1.62
N LEU A 80 -13.87 13.15 0.63
CA LEU A 80 -13.75 12.30 -0.56
C LEU A 80 -12.45 12.57 -1.35
N GLY A 81 -11.99 11.54 -2.06
CA GLY A 81 -10.71 11.51 -2.75
C GLY A 81 -9.57 10.97 -1.86
N ILE A 82 -8.35 11.39 -2.18
CA ILE A 82 -7.09 10.93 -1.56
C ILE A 82 -7.12 10.87 -0.01
N PRO A 83 -7.70 11.84 0.75
CA PRO A 83 -7.68 11.79 2.22
C PRO A 83 -8.41 10.58 2.82
N LEU A 84 -9.55 10.19 2.24
CA LEU A 84 -10.33 9.02 2.68
C LEU A 84 -9.58 7.73 2.38
N LEU A 85 -9.06 7.60 1.15
CA LEU A 85 -8.30 6.43 0.71
C LEU A 85 -7.04 6.25 1.57
N ALA A 86 -6.29 7.31 1.80
CA ALA A 86 -5.12 7.28 2.69
C ALA A 86 -5.49 6.85 4.13
N ALA A 87 -6.61 7.35 4.67
CA ALA A 87 -7.05 6.98 6.02
C ALA A 87 -7.47 5.49 6.15
N PHE A 88 -8.00 4.90 5.08
CA PHE A 88 -8.33 3.47 4.99
C PHE A 88 -7.06 2.62 4.83
N PHE A 89 -6.28 2.85 3.77
CA PHE A 89 -5.15 1.98 3.43
C PHE A 89 -3.99 2.07 4.45
N GLN A 90 -3.74 3.23 5.09
CA GLN A 90 -2.77 3.34 6.21
C GLN A 90 -3.16 2.55 7.48
N ARG A 91 -4.37 1.96 7.53
CA ARG A 91 -4.77 1.01 8.58
C ARG A 91 -4.84 -0.42 8.05
N TYR A 92 -5.28 -0.59 6.80
CA TYR A 92 -5.48 -1.88 6.16
C TYR A 92 -4.18 -2.57 5.74
N SER A 93 -3.24 -1.84 5.11
CA SER A 93 -1.84 -2.25 5.02
C SER A 93 -0.87 -1.10 5.33
N PRO A 94 -0.41 -0.99 6.59
CA PRO A 94 0.66 -0.08 6.96
C PRO A 94 2.06 -0.68 6.82
N LEU A 95 2.18 -1.98 6.52
CA LEU A 95 3.43 -2.73 6.71
C LEU A 95 4.37 -2.64 5.51
N GLU A 96 3.87 -2.90 4.29
CA GLU A 96 4.55 -2.65 3.01
C GLU A 96 5.20 -1.25 2.95
N SER A 97 4.51 -0.25 3.51
CA SER A 97 4.94 1.16 3.50
C SER A 97 6.15 1.50 4.40
N THR A 98 6.88 0.51 4.93
CA THR A 98 7.97 0.71 5.91
C THR A 98 9.28 0.01 5.58
N GLU A 99 9.48 -0.41 4.34
CA GLU A 99 10.75 -0.95 3.86
C GLU A 99 11.67 0.18 3.35
N ALA A 100 12.98 0.07 3.59
CA ALA A 100 14.03 1.06 3.29
C ALA A 100 13.89 2.49 3.90
N ASN A 101 14.83 2.83 4.79
CA ASN A 101 15.26 4.21 5.12
C ASN A 101 14.22 5.18 5.71
N GLY A 102 13.07 4.73 6.19
CA GLY A 102 12.15 5.52 7.02
C GLY A 102 11.44 6.69 6.31
N LYS A 103 11.63 6.81 5.00
CA LYS A 103 10.91 7.74 4.12
C LYS A 103 9.63 7.03 3.70
N LEU A 104 8.46 7.56 4.07
CA LEU A 104 7.18 6.96 3.67
C LEU A 104 7.11 6.93 2.13
N PRO A 105 6.92 5.75 1.48
CA PRO A 105 6.80 5.68 0.04
C PRO A 105 5.56 6.46 -0.42
N SER A 106 5.57 6.93 -1.66
CA SER A 106 4.44 7.69 -2.22
C SER A 106 3.19 6.81 -2.28
N SER A 107 2.26 7.00 -1.34
CA SER A 107 1.16 6.07 -1.08
C SER A 107 0.16 5.91 -2.24
N LYS A 108 0.31 6.69 -3.32
CA LYS A 108 -0.44 6.58 -4.58
C LYS A 108 0.00 5.40 -5.48
N GLY A 109 1.06 4.68 -5.12
CA GLY A 109 1.62 3.60 -5.95
C GLY A 109 1.10 2.21 -5.62
N LEU A 110 1.24 1.78 -4.36
CA LEU A 110 1.04 0.37 -3.97
C LEU A 110 -0.43 -0.01 -3.76
N HIS A 111 -1.16 0.76 -2.95
CA HIS A 111 -2.45 0.27 -2.41
C HIS A 111 -3.68 0.63 -3.26
N TRP A 112 -3.63 1.72 -4.04
CA TRP A 112 -4.68 2.12 -4.97
C TRP A 112 -4.15 2.96 -6.14
N ASN A 113 -4.86 2.95 -7.28
CA ASN A 113 -4.62 3.84 -8.43
C ASN A 113 -5.94 4.36 -9.03
N PHE A 114 -5.86 5.39 -9.88
CA PHE A 114 -6.98 5.84 -10.71
C PHE A 114 -6.65 5.68 -12.19
N SER A 115 -7.59 5.15 -12.97
CA SER A 115 -7.59 5.17 -14.44
C SER A 115 -8.76 6.01 -14.96
N TYR A 116 -8.60 6.69 -16.09
CA TYR A 116 -9.55 7.69 -16.58
C TYR A 116 -10.03 7.36 -17.99
N GLU A 117 -11.36 7.33 -18.19
CA GLU A 117 -12.03 7.30 -19.48
C GLU A 117 -12.46 8.73 -19.83
N ARG A 118 -12.25 9.18 -21.07
CA ARG A 118 -12.61 10.54 -21.53
C ARG A 118 -13.55 10.46 -22.74
N LYS A 119 -14.62 11.26 -22.73
CA LYS A 119 -15.65 11.28 -23.77
C LYS A 119 -16.11 12.70 -24.03
N GLY A 120 -15.59 13.31 -25.10
CA GLY A 120 -15.77 14.75 -25.34
C GLY A 120 -15.20 15.57 -24.19
N ASN A 121 -16.05 16.36 -23.53
CA ASN A 121 -15.68 17.18 -22.38
C ASN A 121 -15.90 16.47 -21.02
N GLU A 122 -16.35 15.20 -21.02
CA GLU A 122 -16.61 14.44 -19.79
C GLU A 122 -15.48 13.45 -19.47
N VAL A 123 -15.25 13.23 -18.18
CA VAL A 123 -14.25 12.33 -17.62
C VAL A 123 -14.91 11.39 -16.62
N LYS A 124 -14.66 10.08 -16.73
CA LYS A 124 -15.02 9.07 -15.73
C LYS A 124 -13.74 8.46 -15.17
N ALA A 125 -13.58 8.49 -13.84
CA ALA A 125 -12.48 7.83 -13.17
C ALA A 125 -12.93 6.45 -12.67
N THR A 126 -12.03 5.48 -12.71
CA THR A 126 -12.16 4.20 -12.01
C THR A 126 -11.05 4.12 -10.98
N LEU A 127 -11.43 3.92 -9.72
CA LEU A 127 -10.51 3.64 -8.63
C LEU A 127 -10.23 2.13 -8.61
N THR A 128 -8.97 1.73 -8.76
CA THR A 128 -8.52 0.35 -8.54
C THR A 128 -7.90 0.26 -7.16
N ALA A 129 -8.48 -0.53 -6.27
CA ALA A 129 -7.94 -0.82 -4.95
C ALA A 129 -7.03 -2.06 -5.04
N CYS A 130 -5.77 -1.87 -5.38
CA CYS A 130 -4.77 -2.94 -5.51
C CYS A 130 -4.76 -3.87 -4.28
N ALA A 131 -4.71 -3.28 -3.07
CA ALA A 131 -4.70 -4.03 -1.82
C ALA A 131 -6.03 -4.73 -1.48
N LEU A 132 -7.12 -4.49 -2.22
CA LEU A 132 -8.38 -5.24 -2.14
C LEU A 132 -8.54 -6.15 -3.37
N ASN A 133 -7.55 -6.99 -3.64
CA ASN A 133 -7.52 -7.90 -4.80
C ASN A 133 -7.82 -7.20 -6.15
N GLY A 134 -7.36 -5.96 -6.30
CA GLY A 134 -7.59 -5.16 -7.50
C GLY A 134 -9.06 -4.74 -7.74
N GLN A 135 -9.93 -4.77 -6.72
CA GLN A 135 -11.34 -4.34 -6.82
C GLN A 135 -11.45 -2.94 -7.47
N ARG A 136 -12.44 -2.79 -8.36
CA ARG A 136 -12.64 -1.59 -9.18
C ARG A 136 -13.94 -0.88 -8.85
N PHE A 137 -13.84 0.41 -8.57
CA PHE A 137 -14.95 1.28 -8.21
C PHE A 137 -15.09 2.39 -9.25
N GLU A 138 -16.05 2.25 -10.17
CA GLU A 138 -16.27 3.22 -11.24
C GLU A 138 -17.07 4.43 -10.74
N GLY A 139 -16.53 5.63 -10.96
CA GLY A 139 -17.24 6.89 -10.73
C GLY A 139 -18.25 7.20 -11.83
N LYS A 140 -18.95 8.33 -11.66
CA LYS A 140 -19.80 8.91 -12.70
C LYS A 140 -18.99 9.84 -13.63
N TRP A 141 -19.44 9.95 -14.87
CA TRP A 141 -19.02 11.00 -15.80
C TRP A 141 -19.15 12.38 -15.13
N SER A 142 -18.08 13.17 -15.23
CA SER A 142 -17.87 14.44 -14.52
C SER A 142 -17.12 15.43 -15.41
N ILE A 143 -17.15 16.72 -15.08
CA ILE A 143 -16.58 17.79 -15.92
C ILE A 143 -15.04 17.83 -15.87
N ASN A 144 -14.43 17.23 -14.84
CA ASN A 144 -12.99 17.12 -14.69
C ASN A 144 -12.57 15.92 -13.84
N ASP A 145 -11.28 15.58 -13.95
CA ASP A 145 -10.60 14.47 -13.29
C ASP A 145 -10.82 14.45 -11.77
N TYR A 146 -10.79 15.62 -11.10
CA TYR A 146 -10.98 15.73 -9.65
C TYR A 146 -12.40 15.36 -9.21
N GLN A 147 -13.42 15.85 -9.92
CA GLN A 147 -14.82 15.44 -9.66
C GLN A 147 -15.02 13.95 -9.95
N ALA A 148 -14.38 13.43 -11.00
CA ALA A 148 -14.43 12.02 -11.35
C ALA A 148 -13.79 11.14 -10.25
N GLU A 149 -12.62 11.51 -9.73
CA GLU A 149 -11.96 10.86 -8.58
C GLU A 149 -12.82 10.88 -7.31
N GLN A 150 -13.45 12.03 -7.01
CA GLN A 150 -14.38 12.12 -5.87
C GLN A 150 -15.59 11.21 -6.07
N SER A 151 -16.10 11.08 -7.29
CA SER A 151 -17.21 10.19 -7.64
C SER A 151 -16.84 8.72 -7.46
N ALA A 152 -15.68 8.29 -7.97
CA ALA A 152 -15.16 6.93 -7.80
C ALA A 152 -14.86 6.61 -6.31
N THR A 153 -14.27 7.57 -5.58
CA THR A 153 -14.03 7.44 -4.13
C THR A 153 -15.33 7.38 -3.33
N LYS A 154 -16.41 8.04 -3.79
CA LYS A 154 -17.73 7.91 -3.17
C LYS A 154 -18.29 6.50 -3.35
N VAL A 155 -18.14 5.90 -4.53
CA VAL A 155 -18.57 4.50 -4.76
C VAL A 155 -17.79 3.54 -3.85
N PHE A 156 -16.46 3.68 -3.75
CA PHE A 156 -15.65 2.95 -2.77
C PHE A 156 -16.12 3.15 -1.31
N ARG A 157 -16.42 4.39 -0.91
CA ARG A 157 -16.94 4.70 0.44
C ARG A 157 -18.31 4.07 0.71
N ASP A 158 -19.17 4.03 -0.31
CA ASP A 158 -20.57 3.62 -0.19
C ASP A 158 -20.77 2.11 -0.44
N ASP A 159 -19.70 1.41 -0.82
CA ASP A 159 -19.66 -0.05 -0.98
C ASP A 159 -19.85 -0.82 0.36
N PRO A 160 -20.65 -1.90 0.38
CA PRO A 160 -20.90 -2.68 1.60
C PRO A 160 -19.67 -3.42 2.16
N GLU A 161 -18.82 -4.00 1.32
CA GLU A 161 -17.63 -4.76 1.76
C GLU A 161 -16.58 -3.80 2.32
N VAL A 162 -16.30 -2.70 1.62
CA VAL A 162 -15.41 -1.63 2.11
C VAL A 162 -15.90 -1.10 3.47
N ARG A 163 -17.23 -0.93 3.65
CA ARG A 163 -17.83 -0.54 4.94
C ARG A 163 -17.68 -1.61 6.03
N GLU A 164 -17.78 -2.90 5.72
CA GLU A 164 -17.54 -3.98 6.70
C GLU A 164 -16.05 -4.13 7.07
N ILE A 165 -15.14 -3.98 6.12
CA ILE A 165 -13.70 -3.92 6.38
C ILE A 165 -13.40 -2.69 7.24
N ALA A 166 -13.95 -1.52 6.91
CA ALA A 166 -13.73 -0.26 7.65
C ALA A 166 -14.11 -0.37 9.14
N LYS A 167 -15.20 -1.08 9.48
CA LYS A 167 -15.59 -1.36 10.88
C LYS A 167 -14.53 -2.18 11.64
N LYS A 168 -13.80 -3.05 10.94
CA LYS A 168 -12.82 -3.99 11.49
C LYS A 168 -11.36 -3.53 11.30
N LEU A 169 -11.12 -2.32 10.78
CA LEU A 169 -9.75 -1.81 10.62
C LEU A 169 -9.07 -1.58 11.98
N PRO A 170 -7.78 -1.88 12.12
CA PRO A 170 -7.04 -1.61 13.34
C PRO A 170 -6.84 -0.09 13.59
N PRO A 171 -6.43 0.30 14.81
CA PRO A 171 -5.96 1.66 15.10
C PRO A 171 -4.75 2.04 14.22
N SER A 172 -4.63 3.32 13.84
CA SER A 172 -3.54 3.76 12.96
C SER A 172 -2.15 3.61 13.62
N MET A 173 -1.11 3.38 12.79
CA MET A 173 0.28 3.27 13.28
C MET A 173 0.80 4.55 13.95
N LYS A 174 0.17 5.72 13.71
CA LYS A 174 0.40 6.93 14.53
C LYS A 174 -0.11 6.72 15.95
N ARG A 175 -1.36 6.27 16.11
CA ARG A 175 -2.01 6.06 17.41
C ARG A 175 -1.34 4.97 18.25
N ILE A 176 -0.86 3.90 17.60
CA ILE A 176 -0.07 2.85 18.26
C ILE A 176 1.24 3.43 18.79
N ARG A 177 2.01 4.17 17.98
CA ARG A 177 3.27 4.80 18.40
C ARG A 177 3.09 5.87 19.48
N GLU A 178 2.01 6.66 19.46
CA GLU A 178 1.67 7.63 20.53
C GLU A 178 1.56 7.01 21.93
N ASN A 179 1.20 5.72 22.00
CA ASN A 179 1.02 4.95 23.23
C ASN A 179 2.24 4.07 23.58
N LEU A 180 3.22 3.92 22.67
CA LEU A 180 4.51 3.28 22.92
C LEU A 180 5.52 4.31 23.45
N ARG A 181 5.31 4.74 24.70
CA ARG A 181 6.18 5.73 25.37
C ARG A 181 7.22 5.08 26.26
N PHE A 182 8.47 5.12 25.81
CA PHE A 182 9.65 4.69 26.58
C PHE A 182 9.99 5.70 27.69
N ASN A 183 10.09 5.21 28.92
CA ASN A 183 10.50 5.99 30.10
C ASN A 183 12.04 6.21 30.14
N LYS A 184 12.54 6.99 31.11
CA LYS A 184 13.97 7.35 31.19
C LYS A 184 14.89 6.13 31.41
N GLN A 185 14.47 5.16 32.22
CA GLN A 185 15.25 3.94 32.49
C GLN A 185 15.28 3.02 31.26
N GLU A 186 14.14 2.84 30.59
CA GLU A 186 14.05 2.05 29.34
C GLU A 186 14.95 2.64 28.23
N ARG A 187 15.02 3.98 28.13
CA ARG A 187 15.93 4.69 27.22
C ARG A 187 17.40 4.43 27.55
N ALA A 188 17.79 4.56 28.82
CA ALA A 188 19.16 4.28 29.25
C ALA A 188 19.57 2.81 29.03
N LEU A 189 18.65 1.85 29.18
CA LEU A 189 18.91 0.44 28.88
C LEU A 189 19.17 0.21 27.38
N MET A 190 18.35 0.79 26.49
CA MET A 190 18.57 0.72 25.03
C MET A 190 19.89 1.40 24.63
N GLU A 191 20.21 2.55 25.24
CA GLU A 191 21.44 3.31 25.01
C GLU A 191 22.69 2.52 25.43
N ASN A 192 22.68 1.92 26.63
CA ASN A 192 23.75 1.04 27.11
C ASN A 192 23.94 -0.20 26.20
N ALA A 193 22.84 -0.77 25.70
CA ALA A 193 22.85 -1.88 24.75
C ALA A 193 23.22 -1.46 23.30
N ARG A 194 23.45 -0.16 23.04
CA ARG A 194 23.67 0.44 21.71
C ARG A 194 22.51 0.23 20.71
N ILE A 195 21.31 -0.06 21.20
CA ILE A 195 20.12 -0.31 20.40
C ILE A 195 19.39 1.01 20.14
N ARG A 196 19.06 1.30 18.86
CA ARG A 196 18.34 2.53 18.50
C ARG A 196 16.87 2.44 18.93
N VAL A 197 16.41 3.44 19.69
CA VAL A 197 15.01 3.55 20.15
C VAL A 197 14.02 3.57 18.99
N SER A 198 14.40 4.09 17.82
CA SER A 198 13.60 4.04 16.58
C SER A 198 13.22 2.62 16.20
N ASP A 199 14.16 1.69 16.30
CA ASP A 199 14.06 0.35 15.72
C ASP A 199 13.22 -0.52 16.67
N VAL A 200 13.43 -0.38 17.98
CA VAL A 200 12.55 -0.91 19.03
C VAL A 200 11.13 -0.35 18.90
N THR A 201 10.97 0.94 18.58
CA THR A 201 9.64 1.54 18.35
C THR A 201 8.95 0.92 17.13
N ILE A 202 9.68 0.69 16.05
CA ILE A 202 9.16 0.04 14.83
C ILE A 202 8.75 -1.40 15.16
N ALA A 203 9.65 -2.21 15.73
CA ALA A 203 9.40 -3.60 16.10
C ALA A 203 8.21 -3.75 17.05
N LEU A 204 8.16 -2.98 18.15
CA LEU A 204 7.03 -2.99 19.08
C LEU A 204 5.73 -2.49 18.45
N SER A 205 5.78 -1.52 17.53
CA SER A 205 4.57 -1.05 16.84
C SER A 205 4.01 -2.09 15.87
N ARG A 206 4.87 -2.82 15.14
CA ARG A 206 4.50 -3.99 14.32
C ARG A 206 3.92 -5.10 15.22
N ALA A 207 4.55 -5.40 16.36
CA ALA A 207 4.08 -6.44 17.30
C ALA A 207 2.77 -6.09 18.04
N VAL A 208 2.46 -4.79 18.25
CA VAL A 208 1.14 -4.34 18.72
C VAL A 208 0.11 -4.44 17.59
N TYR A 209 0.48 -4.06 16.37
CA TYR A 209 -0.41 -4.14 15.20
C TYR A 209 -0.85 -5.58 14.91
N MET A 210 0.08 -6.56 14.92
CA MET A 210 -0.27 -7.97 14.75
C MET A 210 -1.21 -8.49 15.85
N GLN A 211 -1.17 -7.95 17.07
CA GLN A 211 -2.14 -8.34 18.10
C GLN A 211 -3.56 -7.83 17.85
N PHE A 212 -3.76 -6.80 17.03
CA PHE A 212 -5.09 -6.41 16.56
C PHE A 212 -5.66 -7.42 15.55
N ARG A 213 -4.82 -7.88 14.62
CA ARG A 213 -5.12 -9.01 13.73
C ARG A 213 -5.49 -10.26 14.54
N ASP A 214 -4.59 -10.71 15.42
CA ASP A 214 -4.66 -12.02 16.07
C ASP A 214 -5.71 -12.15 17.19
N LYS A 215 -6.06 -11.05 17.88
CA LYS A 215 -6.88 -11.10 19.12
C LYS A 215 -8.13 -10.24 19.10
N PHE A 216 -8.19 -9.27 18.19
CA PHE A 216 -9.34 -8.40 18.02
C PHE A 216 -9.99 -8.59 16.63
N HIS A 217 -9.55 -9.62 15.88
CA HIS A 217 -10.03 -10.01 14.56
C HIS A 217 -10.11 -8.82 13.58
N CYS A 218 -9.14 -7.90 13.67
CA CYS A 218 -9.08 -6.75 12.79
C CYS A 218 -8.67 -7.18 11.37
N ARG A 219 -9.39 -6.69 10.36
CA ARG A 219 -9.09 -6.96 8.94
C ARG A 219 -7.89 -6.14 8.50
N THR A 220 -6.97 -6.81 7.81
CA THR A 220 -5.69 -6.27 7.31
C THR A 220 -5.37 -6.99 6.01
N ALA A 221 -4.63 -6.36 5.10
CA ALA A 221 -4.28 -6.96 3.81
C ALA A 221 -3.64 -8.36 3.97
N LEU A 222 -2.78 -8.52 4.98
CA LEU A 222 -2.08 -9.76 5.30
C LEU A 222 -2.98 -10.84 5.97
N TRP A 223 -4.16 -10.49 6.49
CA TRP A 223 -5.20 -11.50 6.81
C TRP A 223 -5.89 -11.99 5.54
N ASP A 224 -6.11 -11.08 4.59
CA ASP A 224 -6.98 -11.29 3.44
C ASP A 224 -6.26 -11.94 2.24
N GLY A 225 -4.93 -12.12 2.34
CA GLY A 225 -4.06 -12.73 1.32
C GLY A 225 -3.34 -11.71 0.42
N ASN A 226 -3.45 -10.41 0.72
CA ASN A 226 -3.18 -9.31 -0.19
C ASN A 226 -1.90 -8.53 0.21
N ALA A 227 -0.84 -9.22 0.62
CA ALA A 227 0.41 -8.65 1.16
C ALA A 227 1.59 -8.72 0.18
#